data_AF-A0A3A3FYM5-F1
#
_entry.id   AF-A0A3A3FYM5-F1
#
_cell.length_a   1.000
_cell.length_b   1.000
_cell.length_c   1.000
_cell.angle_alpha   90.00
_cell.angle_beta   90.00
_cell.angle_gamma   90.00
#
_symmetry.space_group_name_H-M   'P 1'
#
loop_
_entity.id
_entity.type
_entity.pdbx_description
1 polymer ?
#
loop_
_entity_poly.entity_id
_entity_poly.type
_entity_poly.pdbx_seq_one_letter_code
_entity_poly.pdbx_strand_id
1 'polypeptide(L)'
;MDYPFQTIFSSNEGGGVIRLKVAAICAWLDYEDGGGHFNEEEIAPFFQTIEKTSPNGNKYEDQIDPHAFVFLEPTENLAASVEEMVNALIVSIDKGQLKPVFLKVGLDGVIDPVETWILTSDFYEWLEPRGFYPGDVCNDYDDGEGNIISHAYENACEMRKEFEAPYFNAEYRGLKKGLDSKEFLQQRYENLFLQNTLLKQGFSPEVVTEALTRQGRQEDLDNRPLRTRERNTLLSIIAVLCEEAKLNYTRHAKTAGLIRDMAERMGLNIGESTIENHLKKIPDALETRMK
;
A
#
# COMPACT_ATOMS: atom_id res chain seq x y z
N MET A 1 11.83 -23.05 -19.26
CA MET A 1 11.50 -21.79 -19.94
C MET A 1 12.19 -20.72 -19.14
N ASP A 2 13.36 -20.27 -19.61
CA ASP A 2 14.04 -19.13 -19.01
C ASP A 2 13.25 -17.88 -19.39
N TYR A 3 12.79 -17.14 -18.39
CA TYR A 3 12.02 -15.92 -18.62
C TYR A 3 13.00 -14.81 -19.04
N PRO A 4 12.76 -14.12 -20.18
CA PRO A 4 13.68 -13.10 -20.69
C PRO A 4 13.89 -11.91 -19.74
N PHE A 5 12.96 -11.67 -18.81
CA PHE A 5 13.12 -10.64 -17.78
C PHE A 5 14.12 -11.02 -16.69
N GLN A 6 14.35 -12.31 -16.44
CA GLN A 6 15.29 -12.73 -15.40
C GLN A 6 16.74 -12.47 -15.84
N THR A 7 17.02 -12.57 -17.15
CA THR A 7 18.36 -12.41 -17.72
C THR A 7 18.83 -10.96 -17.78
N ILE A 8 17.92 -9.98 -17.84
CA ILE A 8 18.28 -8.55 -17.84
C ILE A 8 18.80 -8.12 -16.46
N PHE A 9 18.34 -8.76 -15.38
CA PHE A 9 18.62 -8.31 -14.01
C PHE A 9 19.41 -9.30 -13.15
N SER A 10 19.75 -10.49 -13.67
CA SER A 10 20.50 -11.53 -12.92
C SER A 10 21.98 -11.63 -13.28
N SER A 11 22.48 -10.82 -14.21
CA SER A 11 23.91 -10.78 -14.50
C SER A 11 24.57 -9.81 -13.52
N ASN A 12 25.71 -10.20 -12.94
CA ASN A 12 26.56 -9.34 -12.10
C ASN A 12 27.13 -8.13 -12.89
N GLU A 13 26.74 -7.94 -14.14
CA GLU A 13 27.06 -6.79 -15.00
C GLU A 13 25.89 -5.79 -15.02
N GLY A 14 25.15 -5.69 -13.91
CA GLY A 14 23.88 -4.97 -13.75
C GLY A 14 23.91 -3.53 -14.25
N GLY A 15 23.57 -3.34 -15.52
CA GLY A 15 23.29 -2.02 -16.09
C GLY A 15 21.85 -1.63 -15.81
N GLY A 16 21.65 -0.44 -15.26
CA GLY A 16 20.35 0.22 -15.25
C GLY A 16 19.84 0.49 -16.66
N VAL A 17 18.63 1.03 -16.75
CA VAL A 17 18.09 1.59 -18.00
C VAL A 17 17.77 3.05 -17.79
N ILE A 18 18.06 3.88 -18.78
CA ILE A 18 17.80 5.32 -18.73
C ILE A 18 17.09 5.78 -20.01
N ARG A 19 16.15 6.73 -19.85
CA ARG A 19 15.44 7.35 -20.98
C ARG A 19 16.33 8.36 -21.69
N LEU A 20 16.22 8.49 -23.01
CA LEU A 20 17.09 9.41 -23.77
C LEU A 20 17.02 10.86 -23.27
N LYS A 21 15.82 11.38 -23.00
CA LYS A 21 15.67 12.74 -22.46
C LYS A 21 16.35 12.90 -21.10
N VAL A 22 16.22 11.90 -20.21
CA VAL A 22 16.84 11.93 -18.88
C VAL A 22 18.35 11.82 -18.99
N ALA A 23 18.85 10.89 -19.82
CA ALA A 23 20.28 10.73 -20.11
C ALA A 23 20.90 12.04 -20.61
N ALA A 24 20.22 12.74 -21.51
CA ALA A 24 20.66 14.04 -22.00
C ALA A 24 20.73 15.11 -20.91
N ILE A 25 19.73 15.16 -20.02
CA ILE A 25 19.73 16.08 -18.87
C ILE A 25 20.87 15.76 -17.92
N CYS A 26 21.07 14.49 -17.56
CA CYS A 26 22.14 14.10 -16.65
C CYS A 26 23.53 14.40 -17.23
N ALA A 27 23.79 14.05 -18.50
CA ALA A 27 25.06 14.37 -19.15
C ALA A 27 25.32 15.88 -19.28
N TRP A 28 24.27 16.69 -19.45
CA TRP A 28 24.41 18.14 -19.47
C TRP A 28 24.78 18.70 -18.11
N LEU A 29 24.09 18.24 -17.04
CA LEU A 29 24.36 18.65 -15.67
C LEU A 29 25.83 18.38 -15.31
N ASP A 30 26.35 17.21 -15.67
CA ASP A 30 27.72 16.83 -15.34
C ASP A 30 28.80 17.58 -16.16
N TYR A 31 28.45 18.11 -17.34
CA TYR A 31 29.39 18.82 -18.22
C TYR A 31 29.73 20.23 -17.73
N GLU A 32 28.73 20.98 -17.25
CA GLU A 32 28.97 22.34 -16.75
C GLU A 32 29.67 22.34 -15.39
N ASP A 33 29.60 21.24 -14.65
CA ASP A 33 29.99 21.22 -13.25
C ASP A 33 31.52 21.21 -13.05
N GLY A 34 32.33 20.51 -13.85
CA GLY A 34 33.80 20.51 -13.66
C GLY A 34 34.27 20.25 -12.20
N GLY A 35 33.41 19.69 -11.33
CA GLY A 35 33.58 19.55 -9.88
C GLY A 35 33.09 20.72 -8.99
N GLY A 36 32.10 21.51 -9.40
CA GLY A 36 31.68 22.74 -8.73
C GLY A 36 30.19 22.86 -8.43
N HIS A 37 29.70 22.11 -7.43
CA HIS A 37 28.38 22.23 -6.78
C HIS A 37 27.46 23.30 -7.38
N PHE A 38 26.45 22.88 -8.15
CA PHE A 38 25.36 23.74 -8.61
C PHE A 38 24.92 24.74 -7.54
N ASN A 39 24.75 26.01 -7.91
CA ASN A 39 23.96 26.90 -7.09
C ASN A 39 22.51 26.43 -7.20
N GLU A 40 21.96 25.95 -6.08
CA GLU A 40 20.56 25.53 -5.98
C GLU A 40 19.61 26.59 -6.55
N GLU A 41 19.97 27.89 -6.51
CA GLU A 41 19.20 28.98 -7.10
C GLU A 41 19.16 29.01 -8.65
N GLU A 42 20.16 28.44 -9.33
CA GLU A 42 20.19 28.37 -10.80
C GLU A 42 19.35 27.22 -11.32
N ILE A 43 19.28 26.12 -10.57
CA ILE A 43 18.47 24.94 -10.91
C ILE A 43 17.07 24.99 -10.26
N ALA A 44 16.87 25.78 -9.20
CA ALA A 44 15.58 25.97 -8.51
C ALA A 44 14.41 26.41 -9.40
N PRO A 45 14.57 27.30 -10.41
CA PRO A 45 13.49 27.64 -11.32
C PRO A 45 13.00 26.45 -12.15
N PHE A 46 13.86 25.45 -12.33
CA PHE A 46 13.60 24.23 -13.08
C PHE A 46 13.00 23.12 -12.19
N PHE A 47 13.14 23.24 -10.86
CA PHE A 47 12.46 22.40 -9.90
C PHE A 47 11.20 23.10 -9.41
N GLN A 48 10.06 22.76 -10.01
CA GLN A 48 8.83 22.88 -9.22
C GLN A 48 9.02 21.98 -8.00
N THR A 49 9.14 22.58 -6.82
CA THR A 49 9.13 21.87 -5.55
C THR A 49 7.82 21.08 -5.51
N ILE A 50 7.86 19.81 -5.91
CA ILE A 50 6.74 18.92 -5.67
C ILE A 50 6.84 18.65 -4.18
N GLU A 51 6.03 19.34 -3.38
CA GLU A 51 5.85 19.00 -1.96
C GLU A 51 5.33 17.56 -1.88
N LYS A 52 6.26 16.59 -1.88
CA LYS A 52 5.93 15.18 -1.71
C LYS A 52 5.72 14.95 -0.23
N THR A 53 4.47 14.80 0.17
CA THR A 53 4.15 14.18 1.45
C THR A 53 4.28 12.68 1.28
N SER A 54 5.14 12.05 2.08
CA SER A 54 5.20 10.59 2.11
C SER A 54 3.82 10.02 2.48
N PRO A 55 3.50 8.76 2.14
CA PRO A 55 2.28 8.10 2.61
C PRO A 55 2.10 8.15 4.14
N ASN A 56 3.20 8.37 4.88
CA ASN A 56 3.23 8.47 6.33
C ASN A 56 3.27 9.92 6.87
N GLY A 57 3.18 10.93 6.00
CA GLY A 57 3.18 12.35 6.38
C GLY A 57 4.54 12.93 6.75
N ASN A 58 5.63 12.19 6.53
CA ASN A 58 6.98 12.72 6.73
C ASN A 58 7.32 13.67 5.59
N LYS A 59 7.80 14.87 5.93
CA LYS A 59 8.47 15.78 5.00
C LYS A 59 9.90 15.27 4.84
N TYR A 60 10.30 14.93 3.63
CA TYR A 60 11.71 14.71 3.31
C TYR A 60 12.35 16.07 3.03
N GLU A 61 13.60 16.26 3.43
CA GLU A 61 14.41 17.36 2.89
C GLU A 61 14.49 17.23 1.37
N ASP A 62 14.54 18.36 0.66
CA ASP A 62 14.39 18.50 -0.79
C ASP A 62 15.52 17.82 -1.59
N GLN A 63 15.58 16.49 -1.55
CA GLN A 63 16.35 15.74 -2.54
C GLN A 63 15.55 15.71 -3.84
N ILE A 64 16.16 16.26 -4.88
CA ILE A 64 15.65 16.22 -6.25
C ILE A 64 15.57 14.75 -6.65
N ASP A 65 14.36 14.24 -6.86
CA ASP A 65 14.15 12.91 -7.41
C ASP A 65 14.53 12.92 -8.90
N PRO A 66 15.61 12.25 -9.34
CA PRO A 66 16.05 12.29 -10.73
C PRO A 66 15.00 11.74 -11.70
N HIS A 67 14.05 10.91 -11.23
CA HIS A 67 12.95 10.42 -12.05
C HIS A 67 11.96 11.52 -12.42
N ALA A 68 11.96 12.64 -11.69
CA ALA A 68 11.15 13.81 -12.04
C ALA A 68 11.60 14.44 -13.37
N PHE A 69 12.84 14.21 -13.81
CA PHE A 69 13.39 14.80 -15.04
C PHE A 69 12.63 14.38 -16.30
N VAL A 70 11.96 13.23 -16.25
CA VAL A 70 11.00 12.78 -17.28
C VAL A 70 9.94 13.84 -17.58
N PHE A 71 9.48 14.53 -16.53
CA PHE A 71 8.37 15.48 -16.61
C PHE A 71 8.86 16.93 -16.71
N LEU A 72 10.17 17.15 -16.64
CA LEU A 72 10.73 18.49 -16.77
C LEU A 72 10.78 18.90 -18.24
N GLU A 73 10.35 20.13 -18.49
CA GLU A 73 10.60 20.82 -19.76
C GLU A 73 11.71 21.82 -19.53
N PRO A 74 12.92 21.57 -20.07
CA PRO A 74 14.01 22.52 -19.92
C PRO A 74 13.68 23.83 -20.65
N THR A 75 14.10 24.97 -20.09
CA THR A 75 13.84 26.30 -20.65
C THR A 75 15.14 26.98 -21.09
N GLU A 76 15.02 27.97 -21.97
CA GLU A 76 16.11 28.84 -22.41
C GLU A 76 17.34 28.06 -22.96
N ASN A 77 18.55 28.34 -22.45
CA ASN A 77 19.80 27.76 -22.91
C ASN A 77 19.90 26.25 -22.59
N LEU A 78 19.26 25.82 -21.51
CA LEU A 78 19.21 24.41 -21.14
C LEU A 78 18.42 23.60 -22.17
N ALA A 79 17.30 24.16 -22.65
CA ALA A 79 16.46 23.50 -23.66
C ALA A 79 17.26 23.16 -24.92
N ALA A 80 18.03 24.14 -25.42
CA ALA A 80 18.86 23.97 -26.61
C ALA A 80 19.96 22.92 -26.41
N SER A 81 20.61 22.93 -25.24
CA SER A 81 21.70 21.99 -24.93
C SER A 81 21.19 20.56 -24.74
N VAL A 82 20.07 20.39 -24.04
CA VAL A 82 19.39 19.10 -23.89
C VAL A 82 18.91 18.60 -25.26
N GLU A 83 18.34 19.46 -26.10
CA GLU A 83 17.91 19.09 -27.46
C GLU A 83 19.10 18.66 -28.33
N GLU A 84 20.23 19.36 -28.27
CA GLU A 84 21.45 18.97 -28.98
C GLU A 84 21.94 17.57 -28.53
N MET A 85 21.98 17.32 -27.22
CA MET A 85 22.39 16.03 -26.66
C MET A 85 21.41 14.90 -27.03
N VAL A 86 20.10 15.15 -26.97
CA VAL A 86 19.07 14.20 -27.42
C VAL A 86 19.26 13.87 -28.90
N ASN A 87 19.47 14.87 -29.74
CA ASN A 87 19.72 14.65 -31.17
C ASN A 87 21.01 13.84 -31.41
N ALA A 88 22.07 14.08 -30.63
CA ALA A 88 23.30 13.30 -30.71
C ALA A 88 23.09 11.82 -30.33
N LEU A 89 22.26 11.55 -29.31
CA LEU A 89 21.88 10.19 -28.91
C LEU A 89 21.05 9.50 -30.00
N ILE A 90 20.04 10.17 -30.56
CA ILE A 90 19.20 9.67 -31.66
C ILE A 90 20.07 9.31 -32.88
N VAL A 91 20.96 10.21 -33.30
CA VAL A 91 21.88 9.94 -34.43
C VAL A 91 22.80 8.75 -34.14
N SER A 92 23.18 8.54 -32.88
CA SER A 92 24.00 7.40 -32.48
C SER A 92 23.22 6.08 -32.53
N ILE A 93 21.94 6.10 -32.19
CA ILE A 93 21.03 4.96 -32.37
C ILE A 93 20.85 4.62 -33.85
N ASP A 94 20.60 5.62 -34.70
CA ASP A 94 20.43 5.42 -36.15
C ASP A 94 21.68 4.84 -36.81
N LYS A 95 22.88 5.18 -36.30
CA LYS A 95 24.16 4.63 -36.75
C LYS A 95 24.49 3.26 -36.15
N GLY A 96 23.68 2.74 -35.24
CA GLY A 96 23.93 1.49 -34.51
C GLY A 96 25.09 1.58 -33.52
N GLN A 97 25.49 2.79 -33.11
CA GLN A 97 26.54 3.02 -32.12
C GLN A 97 26.02 2.91 -30.68
N LEU A 98 24.71 3.10 -30.50
CA LEU A 98 24.03 2.96 -29.23
C LEU A 98 22.80 2.06 -29.44
N LYS A 99 22.65 1.03 -28.61
CA LYS A 99 21.58 0.04 -28.80
C LYS A 99 20.42 0.32 -27.84
N PRO A 100 19.21 0.63 -28.34
CA PRO A 100 18.06 0.81 -27.47
C PRO A 100 17.63 -0.55 -26.90
N VAL A 101 17.32 -0.57 -25.60
CA VAL A 101 16.63 -1.69 -24.93
C VAL A 101 15.15 -1.70 -25.35
N PHE A 102 14.58 -0.51 -25.46
CA PHE A 102 13.23 -0.29 -25.95
C PHE A 102 13.22 0.96 -26.84
N LEU A 103 12.76 0.80 -28.08
CA LEU A 103 12.72 1.87 -29.07
C LEU A 103 11.26 2.27 -29.31
N LYS A 104 10.91 3.51 -28.95
CA LYS A 104 9.62 4.09 -29.30
C LYS A 104 9.78 4.98 -30.53
N VAL A 105 9.02 4.68 -31.57
CA VAL A 105 8.98 5.47 -32.81
C VAL A 105 7.57 5.97 -33.04
N GLY A 106 7.44 7.25 -33.37
CA GLY A 106 6.20 7.89 -33.79
C GLY A 106 5.68 7.36 -35.14
N LEU A 107 4.46 7.74 -35.49
CA LEU A 107 3.87 7.37 -36.79
C LEU A 107 4.60 8.02 -37.99
N ASP A 108 5.34 9.08 -37.73
CA ASP A 108 6.20 9.80 -38.66
C ASP A 108 7.59 9.16 -38.81
N GLY A 109 7.89 8.10 -38.05
CA GLY A 109 9.20 7.46 -38.04
C GLY A 109 10.22 8.16 -37.13
N VAL A 110 9.83 9.19 -36.38
CA VAL A 110 10.74 9.91 -35.48
C VAL A 110 10.85 9.16 -34.15
N ILE A 111 12.07 9.01 -33.65
CA ILE A 111 12.34 8.40 -32.33
C ILE A 111 11.79 9.31 -31.24
N ASP A 112 10.98 8.77 -30.34
CA ASP A 112 10.45 9.47 -29.16
C ASP A 112 11.48 9.40 -28.03
N PRO A 113 12.14 10.52 -27.65
CA PRO A 113 13.20 10.51 -26.65
C PRO A 113 12.69 10.35 -25.21
N VAL A 114 11.39 10.54 -24.96
CA VAL A 114 10.79 10.39 -23.63
C VAL A 114 10.55 8.91 -23.33
N GLU A 115 10.15 8.16 -24.35
CA GLU A 115 9.74 6.76 -24.22
C GLU A 115 10.76 5.76 -24.78
N THR A 116 11.92 6.23 -25.25
CA THR A 116 13.03 5.37 -25.70
C THR A 116 14.06 5.18 -24.59
N TRP A 117 14.45 3.92 -24.37
CA TRP A 117 15.33 3.50 -23.29
C TRP A 117 16.61 2.85 -23.82
N ILE A 118 17.72 3.16 -23.17
CA ILE A 118 19.06 2.59 -23.43
C ILE A 118 19.61 1.97 -22.15
N LEU A 119 20.60 1.09 -22.27
CA LEU A 119 21.34 0.61 -21.11
C LEU A 119 22.20 1.75 -20.57
N THR A 120 22.20 1.93 -19.25
CA THR A 120 23.02 2.96 -18.61
C THR A 120 24.52 2.69 -18.83
N SER A 121 24.94 1.42 -18.86
CA SER A 121 26.33 1.04 -19.22
C SER A 121 26.73 1.50 -20.63
N ASP A 122 25.88 1.23 -21.63
CA ASP A 122 26.13 1.61 -23.03
C ASP A 122 26.16 3.14 -23.16
N PHE A 123 25.34 3.83 -22.37
CA PHE A 123 25.35 5.29 -22.30
C PHE A 123 26.66 5.82 -21.74
N TYR A 124 27.18 5.24 -20.65
CA TYR A 124 28.46 5.65 -20.04
C TYR A 124 29.64 5.42 -20.99
N GLU A 125 29.68 4.25 -21.66
CA GLU A 125 30.66 3.97 -22.71
C GLU A 125 30.55 4.95 -23.90
N TRP A 126 29.35 5.43 -24.19
CA TRP A 126 29.12 6.44 -25.22
C TRP A 126 29.60 7.84 -24.81
N LEU A 127 29.49 8.20 -23.52
CA LEU A 127 29.93 9.49 -22.97
C LEU A 127 31.46 9.63 -22.88
N GLU A 128 32.16 8.59 -22.45
CA GLU A 128 33.61 8.61 -22.18
C GLU A 128 34.47 9.16 -23.35
N PRO A 129 34.36 8.67 -24.60
CA PRO A 129 35.18 9.18 -25.71
C PRO A 129 34.83 10.62 -26.12
N ARG A 130 33.74 11.17 -25.60
CA ARG A 130 33.30 12.56 -25.83
C ARG A 130 33.71 13.50 -24.69
N GLY A 131 34.39 12.98 -23.67
CA GLY A 131 34.88 13.77 -22.53
C GLY A 131 33.81 14.06 -21.47
N PHE A 132 32.70 13.32 -21.49
CA PHE A 132 31.67 13.40 -20.46
C PHE A 132 31.84 12.24 -19.47
N TYR A 133 31.54 12.49 -18.20
CA TYR A 133 31.51 11.48 -17.15
C TYR A 133 30.11 11.44 -16.55
N PRO A 134 29.58 10.25 -16.22
CA PRO A 134 28.36 10.16 -15.45
C PRO A 134 28.64 10.63 -14.02
N GLY A 135 28.01 11.72 -13.62
CA GLY A 135 28.09 12.26 -12.27
C GLY A 135 27.04 11.65 -11.34
N ASP A 136 26.96 12.23 -10.14
CA ASP A 136 26.13 11.71 -9.05
C ASP A 136 24.64 11.65 -9.44
N VAL A 137 24.19 12.57 -10.29
CA VAL A 137 22.80 12.62 -10.75
C VAL A 137 22.41 11.40 -11.60
N CYS A 138 23.32 10.88 -12.44
CA CYS A 138 23.09 9.63 -13.16
C CYS A 138 22.99 8.43 -12.19
N ASN A 139 23.89 8.39 -11.20
CA ASN A 139 23.92 7.32 -10.21
C ASN A 139 22.66 7.31 -9.34
N ASP A 140 22.20 8.48 -8.89
CA ASP A 140 20.97 8.63 -8.12
C ASP A 140 19.74 8.18 -8.94
N TYR A 141 19.73 8.44 -10.25
CA TYR A 141 18.70 7.91 -11.15
C TYR A 141 18.73 6.38 -11.22
N ASP A 142 19.90 5.78 -11.46
CA ASP A 142 20.05 4.32 -11.51
C ASP A 142 19.62 3.65 -10.19
N ASP A 143 20.01 4.21 -9.04
CA ASP A 143 19.62 3.73 -7.72
C ASP A 143 18.09 3.81 -7.52
N GLY A 144 17.47 4.90 -7.95
CA GLY A 144 16.02 5.04 -7.89
C GLY A 144 15.29 4.06 -8.83
N GLU A 145 15.78 3.80 -10.05
CA GLU A 145 15.22 2.78 -10.95
C GLU A 145 15.33 1.39 -10.32
N GLY A 146 16.49 1.08 -9.71
CA GLY A 146 16.70 -0.16 -8.96
C GLY A 146 15.68 -0.34 -7.83
N ASN A 147 15.39 0.74 -7.09
CA ASN A 147 14.37 0.74 -6.05
C ASN A 147 12.96 0.51 -6.60
N ILE A 148 12.59 1.20 -7.69
CA ILE A 148 11.27 1.05 -8.35
C ILE A 148 11.08 -0.39 -8.83
N ILE A 149 12.08 -0.96 -9.52
CA ILE A 149 12.03 -2.32 -10.05
C ILE A 149 11.92 -3.33 -8.91
N SER A 150 12.71 -3.16 -7.84
CA SER A 150 12.64 -4.02 -6.66
C SER A 150 11.23 -4.01 -6.04
N HIS A 151 10.64 -2.83 -5.86
CA HIS A 151 9.27 -2.70 -5.33
C HIS A 151 8.23 -3.31 -6.27
N ALA A 152 8.36 -3.11 -7.58
CA ALA A 152 7.47 -3.71 -8.58
C ALA A 152 7.56 -5.25 -8.54
N TYR A 153 8.77 -5.80 -8.41
CA TYR A 153 9.00 -7.23 -8.30
C TYR A 153 8.42 -7.81 -7.01
N GLU A 154 8.63 -7.15 -5.86
CA GLU A 154 8.05 -7.55 -4.57
C GLU A 154 6.52 -7.56 -4.65
N ASN A 155 5.91 -6.49 -5.17
CA ASN A 155 4.47 -6.39 -5.38
C ASN A 155 3.95 -7.49 -6.32
N ALA A 156 4.63 -7.74 -7.44
CA ALA A 156 4.27 -8.81 -8.36
C ALA A 156 4.36 -10.19 -7.70
N CYS A 157 5.36 -10.43 -6.85
CA CYS A 157 5.50 -11.65 -6.07
C CYS A 157 4.38 -11.79 -5.03
N GLU A 158 3.99 -10.70 -4.36
CA GLU A 158 2.84 -10.70 -3.44
C GLU A 158 1.54 -11.03 -4.17
N MET A 159 1.27 -10.36 -5.30
CA MET A 159 0.10 -10.66 -6.14
C MET A 159 0.12 -12.11 -6.61
N ARG A 160 1.27 -12.61 -7.09
CA ARG A 160 1.42 -14.01 -7.52
C ARG A 160 1.11 -14.97 -6.38
N LYS A 161 1.64 -14.73 -5.18
CA LYS A 161 1.31 -15.53 -3.99
C LYS A 161 -0.20 -15.56 -3.77
N GLU A 162 -0.89 -14.43 -3.89
CA GLU A 162 -2.35 -14.33 -3.75
C GLU A 162 -3.11 -15.24 -4.71
N PHE A 163 -2.67 -15.33 -5.97
CA PHE A 163 -3.33 -16.14 -7.00
C PHE A 163 -2.91 -17.61 -7.01
N GLU A 164 -1.66 -17.93 -6.68
CA GLU A 164 -1.16 -19.31 -6.68
C GLU A 164 -1.59 -20.09 -5.43
N ALA A 165 -1.86 -19.40 -4.32
CA ALA A 165 -2.29 -20.03 -3.08
C ALA A 165 -3.51 -19.30 -2.48
N PRO A 166 -4.67 -19.29 -3.15
CA PRO A 166 -5.84 -18.53 -2.72
C PRO A 166 -6.36 -18.99 -1.34
N TYR A 167 -6.20 -20.27 -1.01
CA TYR A 167 -6.54 -20.81 0.31
C TYR A 167 -5.52 -20.45 1.40
N PHE A 168 -4.24 -20.30 1.06
CA PHE A 168 -3.16 -19.98 2.02
C PHE A 168 -3.15 -18.49 2.40
N ASN A 169 -3.55 -17.59 1.49
CA ASN A 169 -3.53 -16.14 1.75
C ASN A 169 -4.77 -15.60 2.48
N ALA A 170 -5.94 -16.21 2.29
CA ALA A 170 -7.09 -15.93 3.15
C ALA A 170 -6.79 -16.30 4.62
N GLU A 171 -6.03 -17.38 4.82
CA GLU A 171 -5.58 -17.92 6.11
C GLU A 171 -4.51 -17.02 6.77
N TYR A 172 -3.53 -16.52 6.00
CA TYR A 172 -2.46 -15.65 6.50
C TYR A 172 -2.93 -14.23 6.87
N ARG A 173 -3.90 -13.67 6.12
CA ARG A 173 -4.50 -12.36 6.44
C ARG A 173 -5.37 -12.41 7.71
N GLY A 174 -5.96 -13.57 8.03
CA GLY A 174 -6.66 -13.81 9.29
C GLY A 174 -5.70 -13.84 10.49
N LEU A 175 -4.56 -14.51 10.35
CA LEU A 175 -3.49 -14.59 11.35
C LEU A 175 -2.88 -13.22 11.70
N LYS A 176 -2.75 -12.31 10.72
CA LYS A 176 -2.20 -10.96 10.97
C LYS A 176 -3.17 -10.04 11.75
N LYS A 177 -4.44 -10.41 11.92
CA LYS A 177 -5.48 -9.61 12.58
C LYS A 177 -5.74 -9.93 14.06
N GLY A 178 -4.89 -10.73 14.71
CA GLY A 178 -4.86 -10.80 16.17
C GLY A 178 -5.64 -11.94 16.82
N LEU A 179 -5.92 -13.03 16.10
CA LEU A 179 -6.05 -14.32 16.80
C LEU A 179 -4.65 -14.81 17.16
N ASP A 180 -4.45 -15.21 18.42
CA ASP A 180 -3.24 -15.92 18.83
C ASP A 180 -3.08 -17.12 17.89
N SER A 181 -1.96 -17.15 17.16
CA SER A 181 -1.74 -18.13 16.08
C SER A 181 -1.98 -19.57 16.53
N LYS A 182 -1.83 -19.82 17.84
CA LYS A 182 -2.06 -21.11 18.48
C LYS A 182 -3.54 -21.50 18.54
N GLU A 183 -4.45 -20.60 18.95
CA GLU A 183 -5.89 -20.90 19.03
C GLU A 183 -6.48 -21.15 17.65
N PHE A 184 -6.08 -20.34 16.66
CA PHE A 184 -6.50 -20.54 15.28
C PHE A 184 -6.02 -21.87 14.70
N LEU A 185 -4.74 -22.20 14.87
CA LEU A 185 -4.18 -23.49 14.42
C LEU A 185 -4.87 -24.68 15.12
N GLN A 186 -5.20 -24.53 16.41
CA GLN A 186 -5.92 -25.55 17.16
C GLN A 186 -7.35 -25.74 16.65
N GLN A 187 -8.11 -24.67 16.48
CA GLN A 187 -9.47 -24.72 15.95
C GLN A 187 -9.49 -25.30 14.52
N ARG A 188 -8.47 -25.01 13.71
CA ARG A 188 -8.32 -25.57 12.37
C ARG A 188 -7.97 -27.06 12.40
N TYR A 189 -7.06 -27.47 13.27
CA TYR A 189 -6.77 -28.89 13.48
C TYR A 189 -8.03 -29.65 13.87
N GLU A 190 -8.84 -29.10 14.78
CA GLU A 190 -10.12 -29.68 15.21
C GLU A 190 -11.11 -29.79 14.05
N ASN A 191 -11.25 -28.73 13.23
CA ASN A 191 -12.10 -28.76 12.04
C ASN A 191 -11.65 -29.78 10.98
N LEU A 192 -10.34 -29.86 10.68
CA LEU A 192 -9.79 -30.85 9.76
C LEU A 192 -9.91 -32.27 10.30
N PHE A 193 -9.71 -32.45 11.59
CA PHE A 193 -9.89 -33.74 12.26
C PHE A 193 -11.36 -34.19 12.17
N LEU A 194 -12.30 -33.29 12.42
CA LEU A 194 -13.73 -33.54 12.28
C LEU A 194 -14.12 -33.87 10.84
N GLN A 195 -13.62 -33.09 9.87
CA GLN A 195 -13.86 -33.32 8.44
C GLN A 195 -13.39 -34.72 8.02
N ASN A 196 -12.16 -35.08 8.37
CA ASN A 196 -11.60 -36.40 8.07
C ASN A 196 -12.36 -37.53 8.77
N THR A 197 -12.83 -37.29 10.00
CA THR A 197 -13.63 -38.26 10.74
C THR A 197 -14.97 -38.51 10.06
N LEU A 198 -15.68 -37.45 9.66
CA LEU A 198 -16.97 -37.56 8.96
C LEU A 198 -16.82 -38.23 7.58
N LEU A 199 -15.78 -37.87 6.82
CA LEU A 199 -15.50 -38.53 5.54
C LEU A 199 -15.23 -40.03 5.71
N LYS A 200 -14.46 -40.43 6.75
CA LYS A 200 -14.22 -41.85 7.07
C LYS A 200 -15.49 -42.60 7.49
N GLN A 201 -16.48 -41.89 8.03
CA GLN A 201 -17.79 -42.45 8.38
C GLN A 201 -18.74 -42.54 7.17
N GLY A 202 -18.29 -42.13 5.97
CA GLY A 202 -19.07 -42.24 4.73
C GLY A 202 -20.04 -41.08 4.49
N PHE A 203 -19.93 -39.97 5.23
CA PHE A 203 -20.73 -38.77 4.95
C PHE A 203 -20.30 -38.12 3.64
N SER A 204 -21.26 -37.59 2.87
CA SER A 204 -20.94 -36.88 1.63
C SER A 204 -20.26 -35.53 1.93
N PRO A 205 -19.35 -35.06 1.04
CA PRO A 205 -18.67 -33.77 1.22
C PRO A 205 -19.62 -32.59 1.48
N GLU A 206 -20.84 -32.60 0.94
CA GLU A 206 -21.83 -31.55 1.15
C GLU A 206 -22.32 -31.52 2.61
N VAL A 207 -22.60 -32.68 3.19
CA VAL A 207 -23.05 -32.81 4.59
C VAL A 207 -21.95 -32.37 5.56
N VAL A 208 -20.70 -32.73 5.24
CA VAL A 208 -19.53 -32.31 6.04
C VAL A 208 -19.33 -30.80 5.98
N THR A 209 -19.50 -30.20 4.80
CA THR A 209 -19.40 -28.75 4.62
C THR A 209 -20.50 -28.00 5.36
N GLU A 210 -21.74 -28.51 5.35
CA GLU A 210 -22.86 -27.89 6.06
C GLU A 210 -22.67 -27.97 7.60
N ALA A 211 -22.18 -29.09 8.12
CA ALA A 211 -21.89 -29.26 9.55
C ALA A 211 -20.83 -28.25 10.04
N LEU A 212 -19.72 -28.12 9.32
CA LEU A 212 -18.66 -27.16 9.63
C LEU A 212 -19.16 -25.70 9.52
N THR A 213 -19.99 -25.40 8.54
CA THR A 213 -20.54 -24.05 8.34
C THR A 213 -21.52 -23.64 9.44
N ARG A 214 -22.32 -24.59 9.96
CA ARG A 214 -23.22 -24.34 11.10
C ARG A 214 -22.44 -24.07 12.38
N GLN A 215 -21.37 -24.82 12.63
CA GLN A 215 -20.54 -24.67 13.82
C GLN A 215 -19.80 -23.33 13.82
N GLY A 216 -19.19 -22.93 12.69
CA GLY A 216 -18.52 -21.63 12.58
C GLY A 216 -19.46 -20.42 12.67
N ARG A 217 -20.71 -20.54 12.23
CA ARG A 217 -21.71 -19.44 12.35
C ARG A 217 -22.15 -19.17 13.79
N GLN A 218 -22.06 -20.16 14.67
CA GLN A 218 -22.62 -20.05 16.01
C GLN A 218 -21.70 -19.23 16.92
N GLU A 219 -20.38 -19.38 16.77
CA GLU A 219 -19.38 -18.64 17.55
C GLU A 219 -19.26 -17.16 17.12
N ASP A 220 -19.49 -16.85 15.84
CA ASP A 220 -19.48 -15.48 15.32
C ASP A 220 -20.67 -14.64 15.79
N LEU A 221 -21.79 -15.27 16.17
CA LEU A 221 -22.97 -14.55 16.64
C LEU A 221 -22.80 -14.07 18.09
N ASP A 222 -22.11 -14.84 18.93
CA ASP A 222 -21.97 -14.54 20.36
C ASP A 222 -20.95 -13.42 20.63
N ASN A 223 -19.97 -13.23 19.74
CA ASN A 223 -18.92 -12.21 19.89
C ASN A 223 -19.12 -10.96 19.02
N ARG A 224 -20.18 -10.92 18.20
CA ARG A 224 -20.43 -9.77 17.34
C ARG A 224 -20.90 -8.56 18.16
N PRO A 225 -20.31 -7.36 17.97
CA PRO A 225 -20.84 -6.14 18.55
C PRO A 225 -22.31 -5.92 18.15
N LEU A 226 -23.16 -5.63 19.14
CA LEU A 226 -24.58 -5.33 18.92
C LEU A 226 -24.74 -4.19 17.90
N ARG A 227 -25.59 -4.42 16.89
CA ARG A 227 -25.96 -3.43 15.88
C ARG A 227 -26.73 -2.28 16.54
N THR A 228 -26.72 -1.11 15.92
CA THR A 228 -27.41 0.09 16.44
C THR A 228 -28.88 -0.16 16.74
N ARG A 229 -29.59 -0.90 15.86
CA ARG A 229 -31.01 -1.25 16.07
C ARG A 229 -31.22 -2.13 17.30
N GLU A 230 -30.35 -3.12 17.52
CA GLU A 230 -30.41 -4.04 18.66
C GLU A 230 -30.12 -3.29 19.97
N ARG A 231 -29.08 -2.45 19.96
CA ARG A 231 -28.73 -1.59 21.09
C ARG A 231 -29.85 -0.63 21.45
N ASN A 232 -30.46 0.05 20.48
CA ASN A 232 -31.57 0.96 20.74
C ASN A 232 -32.79 0.21 21.28
N THR A 233 -33.09 -1.00 20.77
CA THR A 233 -34.13 -1.86 21.35
C THR A 233 -33.86 -2.17 22.82
N LEU A 234 -32.63 -2.58 23.17
CA LEU A 234 -32.27 -2.87 24.56
C LEU A 234 -32.40 -1.63 25.45
N LEU A 235 -31.96 -0.46 24.99
CA LEU A 235 -32.09 0.80 25.72
C LEU A 235 -33.56 1.19 25.94
N SER A 236 -34.45 0.98 24.95
CA SER A 236 -35.89 1.20 25.11
C SER A 236 -36.51 0.24 26.12
N ILE A 237 -36.10 -1.04 26.13
CA ILE A 237 -36.55 -2.02 27.12
C ILE A 237 -36.11 -1.59 28.53
N ILE A 238 -34.86 -1.16 28.69
CA ILE A 238 -34.34 -0.64 29.96
C ILE A 238 -35.17 0.56 30.44
N ALA A 239 -35.57 1.47 29.54
CA ALA A 239 -36.41 2.62 29.89
C ALA A 239 -37.77 2.18 30.44
N VAL A 240 -38.43 1.22 29.79
CA VAL A 240 -39.72 0.66 30.24
C VAL A 240 -39.58 0.00 31.61
N LEU A 241 -38.51 -0.79 31.82
CA LEU A 241 -38.25 -1.43 33.10
C LEU A 241 -37.95 -0.41 34.21
N CYS A 242 -37.27 0.70 33.89
CA CYS A 242 -37.04 1.78 34.85
C CYS A 242 -38.35 2.45 35.27
N GLU A 243 -39.25 2.73 34.33
CA GLU A 243 -40.58 3.30 34.63
C GLU A 243 -41.41 2.35 35.52
N GLU A 244 -41.45 1.06 35.19
CA GLU A 244 -42.15 0.04 35.99
C GLU A 244 -41.60 -0.04 37.42
N ALA A 245 -40.27 0.04 37.56
CA ALA A 245 -39.60 0.06 38.86
C ALA A 245 -39.66 1.42 39.58
N LYS A 246 -40.33 2.43 39.00
CA LYS A 246 -40.40 3.81 39.50
C LYS A 246 -39.02 4.48 39.65
N LEU A 247 -38.09 4.11 38.78
CA LEU A 247 -36.74 4.68 38.70
C LEU A 247 -36.72 5.76 37.61
N ASN A 248 -36.33 6.97 38.00
CA ASN A 248 -36.25 8.07 37.05
C ASN A 248 -34.94 7.97 36.24
N TYR A 249 -34.98 7.37 35.05
CA TYR A 249 -33.80 7.23 34.20
C TYR A 249 -33.23 8.56 33.68
N THR A 250 -33.93 9.70 33.81
CA THR A 250 -33.38 11.04 33.49
C THR A 250 -32.41 11.56 34.56
N ARG A 251 -32.44 11.00 35.77
CA ARG A 251 -31.49 11.29 36.86
C ARG A 251 -30.38 10.24 36.88
N HIS A 252 -29.58 10.21 35.83
CA HIS A 252 -28.67 9.11 35.50
C HIS A 252 -27.81 8.63 36.69
N ALA A 253 -27.08 9.52 37.37
CA ALA A 253 -26.18 9.14 38.46
C ALA A 253 -26.93 8.48 39.63
N LYS A 254 -28.01 9.11 40.11
CA LYS A 254 -28.81 8.55 41.22
C LYS A 254 -29.43 7.20 40.86
N THR A 255 -29.95 7.07 39.65
CA THR A 255 -30.58 5.82 39.18
C THR A 255 -29.53 4.73 38.95
N ALA A 256 -28.34 5.09 38.48
CA ALA A 256 -27.22 4.15 38.32
C ALA A 256 -26.79 3.56 39.66
N GLY A 257 -26.67 4.36 40.72
CA GLY A 257 -26.37 3.87 42.07
C GLY A 257 -27.41 2.86 42.56
N LEU A 258 -28.71 3.15 42.39
CA LEU A 258 -29.78 2.22 42.78
C LEU A 258 -29.74 0.90 42.00
N ILE A 259 -29.48 0.95 40.69
CA ILE A 259 -29.37 -0.24 39.84
C ILE A 259 -28.14 -1.06 40.23
N ARG A 260 -27.00 -0.42 40.51
CA ARG A 260 -25.80 -1.10 41.01
C ARG A 260 -26.10 -1.85 42.30
N ASP A 261 -26.71 -1.20 43.28
CA ASP A 261 -27.02 -1.83 44.58
C ASP A 261 -28.03 -2.99 44.44
N MET A 262 -28.90 -2.95 43.43
CA MET A 262 -29.75 -4.10 43.06
C MET A 262 -28.96 -5.23 42.41
N ALA A 263 -28.09 -4.91 41.46
CA ALA A 263 -27.23 -5.89 40.77
C ALA A 263 -26.28 -6.59 41.76
N GLU A 264 -25.72 -5.85 42.71
CA GLU A 264 -24.83 -6.39 43.75
C GLU A 264 -25.56 -7.38 44.66
N ARG A 265 -26.81 -7.08 45.03
CA ARG A 265 -27.67 -8.04 45.77
C ARG A 265 -27.98 -9.31 44.99
N MET A 266 -27.83 -9.30 43.67
CA MET A 266 -27.95 -10.47 42.79
C MET A 266 -26.60 -11.15 42.51
N GLY A 267 -25.50 -10.68 43.12
CA GLY A 267 -24.16 -11.21 42.89
C GLY A 267 -23.50 -10.70 41.60
N LEU A 268 -24.04 -9.65 40.98
CA LEU A 268 -23.48 -9.04 39.77
C LEU A 268 -22.63 -7.82 40.13
N ASN A 269 -21.38 -7.79 39.65
CA ASN A 269 -20.48 -6.64 39.83
C ASN A 269 -20.45 -5.79 38.55
N ILE A 270 -21.11 -4.63 38.60
CA ILE A 270 -21.19 -3.69 37.47
C ILE A 270 -20.88 -2.28 38.00
N GLY A 271 -19.98 -1.56 37.32
CA GLY A 271 -19.63 -0.19 37.71
C GLY A 271 -20.80 0.79 37.56
N GLU A 272 -20.96 1.69 38.53
CA GLU A 272 -21.98 2.74 38.51
C GLU A 272 -21.87 3.64 37.27
N SER A 273 -20.64 4.03 36.91
CA SER A 273 -20.36 4.84 35.71
C SER A 273 -20.77 4.14 34.41
N THR A 274 -20.64 2.81 34.34
CA THR A 274 -21.09 2.02 33.18
C THR A 274 -22.60 2.12 33.02
N ILE A 275 -23.35 1.92 34.11
CA ILE A 275 -24.82 2.02 34.10
C ILE A 275 -25.23 3.45 33.75
N GLU A 276 -24.64 4.46 34.38
CA GLU A 276 -24.92 5.87 34.10
C GLU A 276 -24.75 6.22 32.62
N ASN A 277 -23.65 5.75 32.00
CA ASN A 277 -23.37 5.97 30.59
C ASN A 277 -24.39 5.32 29.66
N HIS A 278 -24.99 4.19 30.05
CA HIS A 278 -26.09 3.59 29.30
C HIS A 278 -27.40 4.35 29.50
N LEU A 279 -27.70 4.80 30.71
CA LEU A 279 -28.90 5.61 31.00
C LEU A 279 -28.92 6.92 30.22
N LYS A 280 -27.76 7.58 30.04
CA LYS A 280 -27.61 8.80 29.21
C LYS A 280 -28.03 8.62 27.75
N LYS A 281 -27.97 7.40 27.22
CA LYS A 281 -28.29 7.08 25.82
C LYS A 281 -29.77 6.75 25.59
N ILE A 282 -30.55 6.61 26.67
CA ILE A 282 -31.96 6.25 26.58
C ILE A 282 -32.80 7.31 25.85
N PRO A 283 -32.68 8.63 26.12
CA PRO A 283 -33.48 9.64 25.44
C PRO A 283 -33.35 9.58 23.91
N ASP A 284 -32.13 9.48 23.40
CA ASP A 284 -31.85 9.38 21.95
C ASP A 284 -32.44 8.11 21.33
N ALA A 285 -32.35 6.99 22.05
CA ALA A 285 -32.92 5.72 21.60
C ALA A 285 -34.46 5.75 21.53
N LEU A 286 -35.10 6.43 22.48
CA LEU A 286 -36.55 6.64 22.48
C LEU A 286 -36.98 7.58 21.35
N GLU A 287 -36.29 8.71 21.15
CA GLU A 287 -36.60 9.63 20.05
C GLU A 287 -36.53 8.94 18.69
N THR A 288 -35.54 8.06 18.50
CA THR A 288 -35.38 7.28 17.26
C THR A 288 -36.52 6.28 17.02
N ARG A 289 -37.22 5.83 18.08
CA ARG A 289 -38.32 4.86 18.01
C ARG A 289 -39.70 5.49 17.90
N MET A 290 -39.83 6.76 18.26
CA MET A 290 -41.09 7.51 18.23
C MET A 290 -41.35 8.24 16.91
N LYS A 291 -40.38 8.20 15.97
CA LYS A 291 -40.55 8.63 14.56
C LYS A 291 -41.10 7.48 13.72
#